data_AF-A0A939UTT8-F1
#
_entry.id   AF-A0A939UTT8-F1
#
_cell.length_a   1.000
_cell.length_b   1.000
_cell.length_c   1.000
_cell.angle_alpha   90.00
_cell.angle_beta   90.00
_cell.angle_gamma   90.00
#
_symmetry.space_group_name_H-M   'P 1'
#
loop_
_entity.id
_entity.type
_entity.pdbx_description
1 polymer ?
#
loop_
_entity_poly.entity_id
_entity_poly.type
_entity_poly.pdbx_seq_one_letter_code
_entity_poly.pdbx_strand_id
1 'polypeptide(L)'
;MDNRYTTFGLSRKNAGTWIAAVLLLLAAACRIVYFAMGGLEGRVFSGGNGAGTESGWWFFFSVVLPVIACVLVAVRLILNGRDRLYKTGFGVLLGTVFFITRIIWLYKYPEYINSGWLLALHIVLYCAAFVIWDLTANGARLKTKLPAILIFAIPLAVHLFVLDLPRWIKGFSLFDELPEISVLLIMAALAVAAVCLERITSESFRPRRGDRPDGRLVRSLDPINGVAIYIMPTRNGAATYFRDSVECSKMEEYIRKKRAEGLTGFGTLHVIAAAYVRVISQHPACNRFISGQRIFSRGDEIELQMTVKKSLKADAPETIISAYFKPTDTADDVYRQYQELIDEAKKPALDSSFDNLAGVVNAVPGVIKKFLIWFLKTLDYFGKLPRWLMKLSPFHGSVFVTALGSLGIPPVFHHLYDFGNIPAFIAFGARRTETEIGDDGSPVRRKYVDYTIVTDERICDGFYYASAFKTFRRLLNNPEKLDLPPEKVEKDVF
;
A
#
# COMPACT_ATOMS: atom_id res chain seq x y z
N MET A 1 -8.03 13.70 21.55
CA MET A 1 -7.42 14.18 20.29
C MET A 1 -8.34 13.77 19.15
N ASP A 2 -8.66 14.70 18.25
CA ASP A 2 -9.64 14.50 17.19
C ASP A 2 -9.06 13.56 16.12
N ASN A 3 -9.35 12.25 16.24
CA ASN A 3 -8.81 11.15 15.41
C ASN A 3 -9.39 11.11 13.99
N ARG A 4 -9.57 12.28 13.36
CA ARG A 4 -10.13 12.40 12.00
C ARG A 4 -9.01 12.64 10.99
N TYR A 5 -8.92 11.76 9.99
CA TYR A 5 -8.04 11.98 8.84
C TYR A 5 -8.52 13.22 8.09
N THR A 6 -7.68 14.25 8.06
CA THR A 6 -7.89 15.42 7.21
C THR A 6 -7.03 15.31 5.98
N THR A 7 -7.62 15.39 4.80
CA THR A 7 -6.88 15.49 3.53
C THR A 7 -7.61 16.44 2.57
N PHE A 8 -6.97 16.81 1.48
CA PHE A 8 -7.63 17.48 0.36
C PHE A 8 -7.95 16.48 -0.73
N GLY A 9 -9.10 16.68 -1.38
CA GLY A 9 -9.50 15.93 -2.56
C GLY A 9 -10.29 16.80 -3.52
N LEU A 10 -10.41 16.32 -4.75
CA LEU A 10 -11.16 16.99 -5.80
C LEU A 10 -12.14 15.99 -6.44
N SER A 11 -13.43 16.17 -6.16
CA SER A 11 -14.49 15.24 -6.59
C SER A 11 -14.85 15.43 -8.06
N ARG A 12 -15.09 14.34 -8.81
CA ARG A 12 -15.65 14.41 -10.17
C ARG A 12 -17.04 15.07 -10.25
N LYS A 13 -17.71 15.25 -9.11
CA LYS A 13 -18.98 16.00 -9.01
C LYS A 13 -18.76 17.52 -9.04
N ASN A 14 -17.55 17.97 -8.74
CA ASN A 14 -17.17 19.38 -8.75
C ASN A 14 -16.83 19.79 -10.19
N ALA A 15 -17.45 20.87 -10.69
CA ALA A 15 -17.20 21.40 -12.02
C ALA A 15 -15.71 21.78 -12.22
N GLY A 16 -15.03 22.23 -11.15
CA GLY A 16 -13.61 22.57 -11.18
C GLY A 16 -12.71 21.41 -11.59
N THR A 17 -13.09 20.16 -11.28
CA THR A 17 -12.35 18.96 -11.73
C THR A 17 -12.35 18.84 -13.24
N TRP A 18 -13.52 19.04 -13.85
CA TRP A 18 -13.69 18.93 -15.30
C TRP A 18 -13.05 20.11 -16.02
N ILE A 19 -13.22 21.32 -15.49
CA ILE A 19 -12.57 22.53 -16.02
C ILE A 19 -11.05 22.34 -16.01
N ALA A 20 -10.45 21.98 -14.88
CA ALA A 20 -9.01 21.75 -14.79
C ALA A 20 -8.53 20.64 -15.74
N ALA A 21 -9.25 19.51 -15.83
CA ALA A 21 -8.88 18.42 -16.72
C ALA A 21 -8.96 18.82 -18.20
N VAL A 22 -10.03 19.53 -18.61
CA VAL A 22 -10.19 20.02 -19.98
C VAL A 22 -9.09 21.03 -20.33
N LEU A 23 -8.78 21.97 -19.44
CA LEU A 23 -7.68 22.93 -19.65
C LEU A 23 -6.34 22.22 -19.86
N LEU A 24 -6.04 21.16 -19.09
CA LEU A 24 -4.82 20.35 -19.29
C LEU A 24 -4.81 19.61 -20.63
N LEU A 25 -5.94 19.04 -21.04
CA LEU A 25 -6.04 18.34 -22.33
C LEU A 25 -5.94 19.32 -23.51
N LEU A 26 -6.54 20.50 -23.40
CA LEU A 26 -6.37 21.58 -24.37
C LEU A 26 -4.93 22.06 -24.43
N ALA A 27 -4.25 22.21 -23.29
CA ALA A 27 -2.84 22.57 -23.25
C ALA A 27 -1.96 21.55 -23.99
N ALA A 28 -2.24 20.26 -23.82
CA ALA A 28 -1.58 19.18 -24.55
C ALA A 28 -1.89 19.25 -26.06
N ALA A 29 -3.14 19.50 -26.43
CA ALA A 29 -3.56 19.67 -27.82
C ALA A 29 -2.84 20.85 -28.49
N CYS A 30 -2.74 22.01 -27.83
CA CYS A 30 -2.01 23.18 -28.36
C CYS A 30 -0.56 22.82 -28.72
N ARG A 31 0.13 22.04 -27.88
CA ARG A 31 1.51 21.60 -28.14
C ARG A 31 1.62 20.66 -29.33
N ILE A 32 0.70 19.69 -29.41
CA ILE A 32 0.65 18.72 -30.52
C ILE A 32 0.36 19.43 -31.83
N VAL A 33 -0.65 20.32 -31.86
CA VAL A 33 -1.05 21.05 -33.07
C VAL A 33 0.06 21.99 -33.54
N TYR A 34 0.66 22.77 -32.65
CA TYR A 34 1.76 23.68 -33.00
C TYR A 34 2.93 22.94 -33.65
N PHE A 35 3.32 21.78 -33.09
CA PHE A 35 4.40 20.97 -33.65
C PHE A 35 3.99 20.30 -34.97
N ALA A 36 2.79 19.70 -35.04
CA ALA A 36 2.33 18.96 -36.21
C ALA A 36 2.12 19.84 -37.45
N MET A 37 1.75 21.10 -37.27
CA MET A 37 1.49 22.05 -38.35
C MET A 37 2.75 22.83 -38.81
N GLY A 38 3.95 22.41 -38.38
CA GLY A 38 5.18 23.02 -38.85
C GLY A 38 5.41 24.43 -38.31
N GLY A 39 5.11 24.65 -37.02
CA GLY A 39 5.63 25.80 -36.28
C GLY A 39 7.15 25.93 -36.41
N LEU A 40 7.74 27.04 -35.93
CA LEU A 40 9.17 27.36 -36.09
C LEU A 40 10.11 26.17 -35.76
N GLU A 41 9.66 25.28 -34.87
CA GLU A 41 10.37 24.09 -34.37
C GLU A 41 10.07 22.79 -35.16
N GLY A 42 8.91 22.67 -35.81
CA GLY A 42 8.55 21.51 -36.67
C GLY A 42 9.24 21.53 -38.03
N ARG A 43 9.59 22.73 -38.53
CA ARG A 43 10.33 22.89 -39.79
C ARG A 43 11.77 22.39 -39.70
N VAL A 44 12.41 22.52 -38.53
CA VAL A 44 13.77 22.02 -38.25
C VAL A 44 13.84 20.49 -38.30
N PHE A 45 12.76 19.79 -37.94
CA PHE A 45 12.69 18.33 -38.04
C PHE A 45 12.35 17.83 -39.45
N SER A 46 11.63 18.63 -40.26
CA SER A 46 11.22 18.23 -41.62
C SER A 46 12.27 18.52 -42.70
N GLY A 47 13.27 19.33 -42.42
CA GLY A 47 14.26 19.79 -43.41
C GLY A 47 15.70 19.68 -42.92
N GLY A 48 16.40 18.61 -43.33
CA GLY A 48 17.87 18.59 -43.43
C GLY A 48 18.60 17.56 -42.57
N ASN A 49 19.49 16.82 -43.24
CA ASN A 49 20.42 15.79 -42.75
C ASN A 49 21.32 16.22 -41.57
N GLY A 50 20.76 16.31 -40.36
CA GLY A 50 21.51 16.64 -39.15
C GLY A 50 20.82 16.12 -37.89
N ALA A 51 20.58 14.81 -37.82
CA ALA A 51 20.02 14.14 -36.64
C ALA A 51 21.06 14.06 -35.51
N GLY A 52 21.40 15.21 -34.92
CA GLY A 52 22.12 15.28 -33.65
C GLY A 52 21.17 14.94 -32.50
N THR A 53 21.69 14.24 -31.48
CA THR A 53 21.01 13.89 -30.22
C THR A 53 20.32 15.08 -29.54
N GLU A 54 20.78 16.31 -29.77
CA GLU A 54 20.18 17.55 -29.25
C GLU A 54 18.74 17.81 -29.77
N SER A 55 18.43 17.42 -31.01
CA SER A 55 17.09 17.59 -31.60
C SER A 55 16.03 16.73 -30.90
N GLY A 56 16.39 15.48 -30.55
CA GLY A 56 15.50 14.54 -29.88
C GLY A 56 15.21 14.92 -28.42
N TRP A 57 16.23 15.40 -27.69
CA TRP A 57 16.04 15.87 -26.32
C TRP A 57 15.16 17.12 -26.26
N TRP A 58 15.40 18.08 -27.15
CA TRP A 58 14.58 19.29 -27.22
C TRP A 58 13.11 18.94 -27.52
N PHE A 59 12.83 18.07 -28.50
CA PHE A 59 11.47 17.60 -28.78
C PHE A 59 10.83 16.92 -27.58
N PHE A 60 11.58 16.04 -26.90
CA PHE A 60 11.08 15.36 -25.71
C PHE A 60 10.68 16.34 -24.61
N PHE A 61 11.56 17.29 -24.25
CA PHE A 61 11.30 18.23 -23.17
C PHE A 61 10.26 19.29 -23.54
N SER A 62 10.18 19.72 -24.81
CA SER A 62 9.29 20.79 -25.25
C SER A 62 7.90 20.31 -25.66
N VAL A 63 7.75 19.05 -26.09
CA VAL A 63 6.47 18.51 -26.59
C VAL A 63 6.03 17.30 -25.77
N VAL A 64 6.83 16.24 -25.74
CA VAL A 64 6.41 14.95 -25.15
C VAL A 64 6.17 15.06 -23.64
N LEU A 65 7.12 15.65 -22.92
CA LEU A 65 7.09 15.79 -21.46
C LEU A 65 5.86 16.58 -20.97
N PRO A 66 5.56 17.80 -21.46
CA PRO A 66 4.38 18.54 -21.02
C PRO A 66 3.07 17.84 -21.41
N VAL A 67 3.00 17.17 -22.56
CA VAL A 67 1.82 16.39 -22.97
C VAL A 67 1.58 15.24 -21.98
N ILE A 68 2.62 14.45 -21.67
CA ILE A 68 2.53 13.35 -20.69
C ILE A 68 2.13 13.90 -19.32
N ALA A 69 2.74 15.00 -18.86
CA ALA A 69 2.42 15.65 -17.60
C ALA A 69 0.93 16.03 -17.53
N CYS A 70 0.42 16.71 -18.55
CA CYS A 70 -0.98 17.16 -18.62
C CYS A 70 -1.95 15.98 -18.61
N VAL A 71 -1.72 14.96 -19.45
CA VAL A 71 -2.56 13.77 -19.53
C VAL A 71 -2.56 13.02 -18.19
N LEU A 72 -1.40 12.83 -17.56
CA LEU A 72 -1.31 12.15 -16.27
C LEU A 72 -2.08 12.90 -15.19
N VAL A 73 -1.95 14.23 -15.09
CA VAL A 73 -2.69 15.01 -14.10
C VAL A 73 -4.20 14.95 -14.38
N ALA A 74 -4.63 15.19 -15.63
CA ALA A 74 -6.04 15.17 -16.02
C ALA A 74 -6.71 13.82 -15.72
N VAL A 75 -6.09 12.71 -16.14
CA VAL A 75 -6.60 11.36 -15.89
C VAL A 75 -6.67 11.08 -14.38
N ARG A 76 -5.67 11.50 -13.59
CA ARG A 76 -5.67 11.27 -12.15
C ARG A 76 -6.73 12.10 -11.43
N LEU A 77 -6.96 13.35 -11.84
CA LEU A 77 -8.03 14.20 -11.31
C LEU A 77 -9.40 13.56 -11.55
N ILE A 78 -9.68 13.10 -12.78
CA ILE A 78 -10.97 12.49 -13.14
C ILE A 78 -11.18 11.15 -12.44
N LEU A 79 -10.20 10.25 -12.50
CA LEU A 79 -10.39 8.87 -12.02
C LEU A 79 -10.31 8.74 -10.50
N ASN A 80 -9.42 9.50 -9.84
CA ASN A 80 -9.13 9.31 -8.41
C ASN A 80 -8.87 10.63 -7.66
N GLY A 81 -9.27 11.79 -8.19
CA GLY A 81 -8.96 13.09 -7.58
C GLY A 81 -9.52 13.27 -6.17
N ARG A 82 -10.64 12.63 -5.85
CA ARG A 82 -11.27 12.70 -4.51
C ARG A 82 -10.49 11.92 -3.46
N ASP A 83 -10.07 10.71 -3.82
CA ASP A 83 -9.57 9.73 -2.85
C ASP A 83 -8.05 9.60 -2.85
N ARG A 84 -7.39 9.95 -3.97
CA ARG A 84 -5.96 9.74 -4.18
C ARG A 84 -5.31 10.91 -4.92
N LEU A 85 -5.64 12.14 -4.50
CA LEU A 85 -5.14 13.38 -5.11
C LEU A 85 -3.61 13.41 -5.19
N TYR A 86 -2.91 12.88 -4.18
CA TYR A 86 -1.44 12.76 -4.15
C TYR A 86 -0.84 12.07 -5.39
N LYS A 87 -1.60 11.26 -6.14
CA LYS A 87 -1.13 10.64 -7.39
C LYS A 87 -0.94 11.64 -8.53
N THR A 88 -1.50 12.84 -8.43
CA THR A 88 -1.24 13.94 -9.38
C THR A 88 0.18 14.50 -9.24
N GLY A 89 0.82 14.32 -8.08
CA GLY A 89 2.14 14.89 -7.78
C GLY A 89 3.22 14.49 -8.79
N PHE A 90 3.20 13.26 -9.31
CA PHE A 90 4.16 12.85 -10.35
C PHE A 90 3.96 13.61 -11.66
N GLY A 91 2.71 13.81 -12.09
CA GLY A 91 2.42 14.61 -13.29
C GLY A 91 2.81 16.08 -13.11
N VAL A 92 2.56 16.65 -11.92
CA VAL A 92 2.99 18.01 -11.58
C VAL A 92 4.51 18.12 -11.54
N LEU A 93 5.23 17.12 -11.02
CA LEU A 93 6.70 17.06 -11.07
C LEU A 93 7.23 17.10 -12.51
N LEU A 94 6.65 16.30 -13.41
CA LEU A 94 7.02 16.33 -14.83
C LEU A 94 6.75 17.70 -15.47
N GLY A 95 5.63 18.33 -15.11
CA GLY A 95 5.32 19.71 -15.49
C GLY A 95 6.36 20.72 -14.99
N THR A 96 6.80 20.59 -13.74
CA THR A 96 7.88 21.41 -13.16
C THR A 96 9.19 21.22 -13.91
N VAL A 97 9.57 19.99 -14.27
CA VAL A 97 10.76 19.73 -15.10
C VAL A 97 10.62 20.45 -16.45
N PHE A 98 9.46 20.39 -17.08
CA PHE A 98 9.18 21.11 -18.32
C PHE A 98 9.33 22.65 -18.16
N PHE A 99 8.79 23.25 -17.11
CA PHE A 99 8.93 24.69 -16.87
C PHE A 99 10.39 25.09 -16.61
N ILE A 100 11.16 24.25 -15.92
CA ILE A 100 12.60 24.45 -15.69
C ILE A 100 13.38 24.34 -17.00
N THR A 101 13.12 23.34 -17.84
CA THR A 101 13.83 23.23 -19.14
C THR A 101 13.47 24.39 -20.07
N ARG A 102 12.21 24.82 -20.06
CA ARG A 102 11.76 25.99 -20.82
C ARG A 102 12.47 27.27 -20.37
N ILE A 103 12.56 27.54 -19.06
CA ILE A 103 13.18 28.78 -18.57
C ILE A 103 14.69 28.80 -18.81
N ILE A 104 15.37 27.65 -18.74
CA ILE A 104 16.79 27.52 -19.10
C ILE A 104 16.99 27.80 -20.59
N TRP A 105 16.07 27.34 -21.44
CA TRP A 105 16.11 27.64 -22.86
C TRP A 105 15.89 29.13 -23.14
N LEU A 106 14.91 29.76 -22.48
CA LEU A 106 14.63 31.19 -22.58
C LEU A 106 15.78 32.07 -22.07
N TYR A 107 16.63 31.57 -21.17
CA TYR A 107 17.83 32.29 -20.71
C TYR A 107 18.85 32.56 -21.83
N LYS A 108 18.79 31.83 -22.95
CA LYS A 108 19.61 32.11 -24.14
C LYS A 108 19.19 33.40 -24.85
N TYR A 109 18.04 33.96 -24.49
CA TYR A 109 17.38 35.08 -25.15
C TYR A 109 17.18 36.22 -24.12
N PRO A 110 18.11 37.19 -24.06
CA PRO A 110 18.12 38.26 -23.05
C PRO A 110 16.83 39.11 -23.01
N GLU A 111 16.06 39.13 -24.10
CA GLU A 111 14.75 39.77 -24.18
C GLU A 111 13.69 39.15 -23.25
N TYR A 112 13.86 37.87 -22.88
CA TYR A 112 12.97 37.17 -21.93
C TYR A 112 13.58 37.07 -20.54
N ILE A 113 14.87 36.73 -20.43
CA ILE A 113 15.58 36.65 -19.14
C ILE A 113 16.97 37.25 -19.26
N ASN A 114 17.14 38.43 -18.67
CA ASN A 114 18.38 39.20 -18.78
C ASN A 114 19.37 38.97 -17.61
N SER A 115 19.02 38.14 -16.62
CA SER A 115 19.83 37.97 -15.40
C SER A 115 19.78 36.55 -14.86
N GLY A 116 20.93 36.02 -14.44
CA GLY A 116 21.04 34.72 -13.77
C GLY A 116 20.24 34.66 -12.46
N TRP A 117 20.06 35.79 -11.77
CA TRP A 117 19.19 35.87 -10.59
C TRP A 117 17.72 35.65 -10.91
N LEU A 118 17.24 36.18 -12.03
CA LEU A 118 15.87 35.93 -12.49
C LEU A 118 15.67 34.47 -12.90
N LEU A 119 16.66 33.86 -13.56
CA LEU A 119 16.64 32.42 -13.86
C LEU A 119 16.52 31.59 -12.57
N ALA A 120 17.37 31.87 -11.58
CA ALA A 120 17.34 31.17 -10.29
C ALA A 120 15.99 31.34 -9.57
N LEU A 121 15.43 32.55 -9.58
CA LEU A 121 14.12 32.84 -8.99
C LEU A 121 13.00 31.98 -9.60
N HIS A 122 12.95 31.87 -10.94
CA HIS A 122 11.95 31.03 -11.61
C HIS A 122 12.10 29.55 -11.25
N ILE A 123 13.33 29.03 -11.22
CA ILE A 123 13.58 27.64 -10.83
C ILE A 123 13.09 27.39 -9.40
N VAL A 124 13.38 28.31 -8.47
CA VAL A 124 12.89 28.24 -7.09
C VAL A 124 11.36 28.26 -7.04
N LEU A 125 10.70 29.15 -7.80
CA LEU A 125 9.24 29.23 -7.85
C LEU A 125 8.60 27.96 -8.41
N TYR A 126 9.15 27.36 -9.48
CA TYR A 126 8.63 26.11 -10.04
C TYR A 126 8.82 24.92 -9.09
N CYS A 127 9.96 24.84 -8.41
CA CYS A 127 10.20 23.87 -7.35
C CYS A 127 9.23 24.08 -6.17
N ALA A 128 9.01 25.33 -5.76
CA ALA A 128 8.05 25.67 -4.70
C ALA A 128 6.63 25.29 -5.09
N ALA A 129 6.21 25.52 -6.34
CA ALA A 129 4.90 25.12 -6.85
C ALA A 129 4.68 23.61 -6.74
N PHE A 130 5.68 22.80 -7.13
CA PHE A 130 5.62 21.34 -6.95
C PHE A 130 5.55 20.94 -5.48
N VAL A 131 6.43 21.47 -4.63
CA VAL A 131 6.48 21.12 -3.21
C VAL A 131 5.17 21.50 -2.53
N ILE A 132 4.67 22.71 -2.73
CA ILE A 132 3.40 23.18 -2.16
C ILE A 132 2.24 22.32 -2.64
N TRP A 133 2.18 21.99 -3.93
CA TRP A 133 1.15 21.09 -4.45
C TRP A 133 1.23 19.70 -3.84
N ASP A 134 2.41 19.07 -3.80
CA ASP A 134 2.58 17.72 -3.25
C ASP A 134 2.22 17.67 -1.75
N LEU A 135 2.63 18.69 -0.99
CA LEU A 135 2.28 18.81 0.43
C LEU A 135 0.78 19.01 0.66
N THR A 136 0.11 19.77 -0.21
CA THR A 136 -1.34 20.00 -0.14
C THR A 136 -2.10 18.75 -0.55
N ALA A 137 -1.75 18.14 -1.69
CA ALA A 137 -2.40 16.95 -2.26
C ALA A 137 -2.22 15.69 -1.40
N ASN A 138 -1.15 15.61 -0.61
CA ASN A 138 -0.89 14.51 0.32
C ASN A 138 -1.58 14.70 1.69
N GLY A 139 -2.14 15.89 1.97
CA GLY A 139 -3.02 16.18 3.11
C GLY A 139 -2.38 16.15 4.51
N ALA A 140 -1.15 15.66 4.65
CA ALA A 140 -0.55 15.40 5.96
C ALA A 140 0.20 16.58 6.58
N ARG A 141 0.66 17.55 5.77
CA ARG A 141 1.55 18.64 6.26
C ARG A 141 0.93 20.02 6.17
N LEU A 142 0.17 20.31 5.11
CA LEU A 142 -0.54 21.58 4.96
C LEU A 142 -2.02 21.38 5.30
N LYS A 143 -2.50 22.11 6.31
CA LYS A 143 -3.92 22.10 6.71
C LYS A 143 -4.78 23.09 5.91
N THR A 144 -4.16 23.90 5.05
CA THR A 144 -4.81 24.95 4.26
C THR A 144 -4.43 24.81 2.78
N LYS A 145 -5.37 25.14 1.88
CA LYS A 145 -5.13 25.18 0.43
C LYS A 145 -4.60 26.53 -0.07
N LEU A 146 -4.54 27.54 0.80
CA LEU A 146 -4.16 28.90 0.44
C LEU A 146 -2.76 29.00 -0.22
N PRO A 147 -1.70 28.34 0.30
CA PRO A 147 -0.39 28.39 -0.37
C PRO A 147 -0.44 27.84 -1.80
N ALA A 148 -1.21 26.77 -2.04
CA ALA A 148 -1.40 26.19 -3.37
C ALA A 148 -2.16 27.15 -4.30
N ILE A 149 -3.18 27.84 -3.79
CA ILE A 149 -3.91 28.85 -4.59
C ILE A 149 -2.95 29.98 -5.00
N LEU A 150 -2.21 30.54 -4.04
CA LEU A 150 -1.34 31.70 -4.29
C LEU A 150 -0.20 31.37 -5.27
N ILE A 151 0.45 30.22 -5.12
CA ILE A 151 1.59 29.84 -5.97
C ILE A 151 1.20 29.56 -7.43
N PHE A 152 -0.06 29.21 -7.70
CA PHE A 152 -0.55 29.03 -9.08
C PHE A 152 -1.28 30.28 -9.63
N ALA A 153 -2.05 30.99 -8.80
CA ALA A 153 -2.83 32.14 -9.24
C ALA A 153 -2.00 33.41 -9.47
N ILE A 154 -1.02 33.70 -8.60
CA ILE A 154 -0.22 34.93 -8.73
C ILE A 154 0.65 34.90 -9.99
N PRO A 155 1.45 33.83 -10.25
CA PRO A 155 2.24 33.78 -11.48
C PRO A 155 1.36 33.78 -12.73
N LEU A 156 0.19 33.13 -12.69
CA LEU A 156 -0.77 33.16 -13.80
C LEU A 156 -1.27 34.57 -14.09
N ALA A 157 -1.63 35.33 -13.05
CA ALA A 157 -2.09 36.71 -13.21
C ALA A 157 -0.98 37.62 -13.74
N VAL A 158 0.26 37.47 -13.25
CA VAL A 158 1.41 38.20 -13.77
C VAL A 158 1.64 37.87 -15.25
N HIS A 159 1.65 36.58 -15.60
CA HIS A 159 1.86 36.16 -16.99
C HIS A 159 0.77 36.72 -17.90
N LEU A 160 -0.50 36.58 -17.52
CA LEU A 160 -1.63 37.01 -18.32
C LEU A 160 -1.72 38.54 -18.46
N PHE A 161 -1.65 39.30 -17.36
CA PHE A 161 -1.94 40.74 -17.37
C PHE A 161 -0.72 41.62 -17.57
N VAL A 162 0.48 41.16 -17.17
CA VAL A 162 1.71 41.96 -17.26
C VAL A 162 2.52 41.60 -18.50
N LEU A 163 2.58 40.31 -18.87
CA LEU A 163 3.44 39.85 -19.96
C LEU A 163 2.66 39.70 -21.28
N ASP A 164 1.56 38.95 -21.28
CA ASP A 164 0.86 38.56 -22.52
C ASP A 164 -0.13 39.60 -23.02
N LEU A 165 -1.02 40.10 -22.16
CA LEU A 165 -2.07 41.03 -22.58
C LEU A 165 -1.50 42.28 -23.30
N PRO A 166 -0.44 42.95 -22.80
CA PRO A 166 0.17 44.08 -23.51
C PRO A 166 0.78 43.70 -24.86
N ARG A 167 1.27 42.46 -25.01
CA ARG A 167 1.83 41.93 -26.26
C ARG A 167 0.72 41.62 -27.27
N TRP A 168 -0.33 40.94 -26.83
CA TRP A 168 -1.47 40.59 -27.66
C TRP A 168 -2.28 41.80 -28.15
N ILE A 169 -2.36 42.86 -27.34
CA ILE A 169 -2.96 44.14 -27.77
C ILE A 169 -2.19 44.76 -28.94
N LYS A 170 -0.86 44.57 -29.01
CA LYS A 170 -0.01 45.09 -30.09
C LYS A 170 -0.07 44.22 -31.35
N GLY A 171 -0.43 42.95 -31.21
CA GLY A 171 -0.60 42.00 -32.30
C GLY A 171 -0.78 40.59 -31.77
N PHE A 172 -1.74 39.85 -32.33
CA PHE A 172 -2.07 38.49 -31.91
C PHE A 172 -2.14 37.56 -33.13
N SER A 173 -1.34 36.50 -33.10
CA SER A 173 -1.39 35.40 -34.06
C SER A 173 -1.66 34.11 -33.30
N LEU A 174 -2.87 33.55 -33.44
CA LEU A 174 -3.29 32.38 -32.66
C LEU A 174 -2.30 31.22 -32.77
N PHE A 175 -1.78 30.98 -33.97
CA PHE A 175 -0.88 29.86 -34.23
C PHE A 175 0.47 30.03 -33.52
N ASP A 176 1.06 31.22 -33.62
CA ASP A 176 2.36 31.52 -33.01
C ASP A 176 2.28 31.54 -31.48
N GLU A 177 1.10 31.85 -30.94
CA GLU A 177 0.84 31.89 -29.50
C GLU A 177 0.49 30.52 -28.90
N LEU A 178 0.28 29.46 -29.69
CA LEU A 178 -0.11 28.14 -29.17
C LEU A 178 0.81 27.59 -28.05
N PRO A 179 2.16 27.73 -28.12
CA PRO A 179 3.04 27.30 -27.03
C PRO A 179 2.83 28.07 -25.72
N GLU A 180 2.46 29.35 -25.83
CA GLU A 180 2.18 30.23 -24.69
C GLU A 180 0.80 29.97 -24.10
N ILE A 181 -0.21 29.89 -24.96
CA ILE A 181 -1.57 29.48 -24.60
C ILE A 181 -1.52 28.13 -23.87
N SER A 182 -0.72 27.18 -24.33
CA SER A 182 -0.51 25.91 -23.62
C SER A 182 -0.02 26.10 -22.18
N VAL A 183 0.95 27.00 -21.94
CA VAL A 183 1.47 27.26 -20.59
C VAL A 183 0.41 27.93 -19.72
N LEU A 184 -0.28 28.94 -20.24
CA LEU A 184 -1.37 29.61 -19.53
C LEU A 184 -2.48 28.64 -19.15
N LEU A 185 -2.83 27.71 -20.05
CA LEU A 185 -3.82 26.66 -19.78
C LEU A 185 -3.37 25.70 -18.67
N ILE A 186 -2.09 25.31 -18.62
CA ILE A 186 -1.54 24.49 -17.54
C ILE A 186 -1.63 25.23 -16.20
N MET A 187 -1.20 26.49 -16.18
CA MET A 187 -1.22 27.33 -14.98
C MET A 187 -2.66 27.58 -14.49
N ALA A 188 -3.58 27.89 -15.40
CA ALA A 188 -5.00 28.05 -15.12
C ALA A 188 -5.63 26.75 -14.59
N ALA A 189 -5.30 25.61 -15.17
CA ALA A 189 -5.80 24.32 -14.70
C ALA A 189 -5.38 24.02 -13.26
N LEU A 190 -4.11 24.25 -12.91
CA LEU A 190 -3.60 24.01 -11.56
C LEU A 190 -4.16 25.03 -10.55
N ALA A 191 -4.35 26.29 -10.96
CA ALA A 191 -5.02 27.30 -10.15
C ALA A 191 -6.48 26.93 -9.86
N VAL A 192 -7.24 26.54 -10.89
CA VAL A 192 -8.64 26.07 -10.74
C VAL A 192 -8.69 24.83 -9.84
N ALA A 193 -7.82 23.85 -10.07
CA ALA A 193 -7.74 22.66 -9.24
C ALA A 193 -7.45 23.01 -7.77
N ALA A 194 -6.50 23.92 -7.50
CA ALA A 194 -6.15 24.39 -6.16
C ALA A 194 -7.31 25.12 -5.46
N VAL A 195 -8.02 26.00 -6.17
CA VAL A 195 -9.19 26.73 -5.65
C VAL A 195 -10.32 25.77 -5.31
N CYS A 196 -10.58 24.79 -6.18
CA CYS A 196 -11.68 23.85 -6.02
C CYS A 196 -11.39 22.70 -5.03
N LEU A 197 -10.20 22.62 -4.43
CA LEU A 197 -9.87 21.60 -3.43
C LEU A 197 -10.88 21.62 -2.27
N GLU A 198 -11.43 20.44 -1.97
CA GLU A 198 -12.34 20.21 -0.87
C GLU A 198 -11.56 19.60 0.31
N ARG A 199 -11.78 20.15 1.50
CA ARG A 199 -11.24 19.55 2.72
C ARG A 199 -12.10 18.36 3.09
N ILE A 200 -11.51 17.17 3.12
CA ILE A 200 -12.17 15.93 3.46
C ILE A 200 -11.72 15.53 4.85
N THR A 201 -12.68 15.46 5.79
CA THR A 201 -12.50 14.87 7.11
C THR A 201 -13.17 13.50 7.15
N SER A 202 -12.46 12.47 7.60
CA SER A 202 -13.02 11.12 7.71
C SER A 202 -12.52 10.39 8.93
N GLU A 203 -13.39 9.58 9.53
CA GLU A 203 -13.04 8.62 10.58
C GLU A 203 -12.37 7.35 10.01
N SER A 204 -12.52 7.14 8.71
CA SER A 204 -11.94 6.02 7.97
C SER A 204 -10.61 6.40 7.31
N PHE A 205 -9.73 5.41 7.17
CA PHE A 205 -8.42 5.60 6.55
C PHE A 205 -8.52 6.09 5.10
N ARG A 206 -7.71 7.10 4.78
CA ARG A 206 -7.54 7.64 3.43
C ARG A 206 -6.10 7.38 2.96
N PRO A 207 -5.91 6.72 1.80
CA PRO A 207 -4.58 6.46 1.26
C PRO A 207 -3.80 7.76 1.00
N ARG A 208 -2.52 7.75 1.37
CA ARG A 208 -1.56 8.83 1.20
C ARG A 208 -0.36 8.35 0.39
N ARG A 209 0.50 9.30 0.01
CA ARG A 209 1.77 8.99 -0.65
C ARG A 209 2.62 8.07 0.23
N GLY A 210 3.11 6.99 -0.36
CA GLY A 210 3.91 5.98 0.31
C GLY A 210 3.12 4.83 0.94
N ASP A 211 1.78 4.90 0.98
CA ASP A 211 0.96 3.75 1.35
C ASP A 211 0.93 2.70 0.23
N ARG A 212 0.71 1.44 0.60
CA ARG A 212 0.67 0.29 -0.30
C ARG A 212 -0.78 -0.17 -0.55
N PRO A 213 -1.04 -1.00 -1.57
CA PRO A 213 -2.36 -1.58 -1.79
C PRO A 213 -2.86 -2.49 -0.66
N ASP A 214 -1.93 -3.07 0.12
CA ASP A 214 -2.16 -4.05 1.20
C ASP A 214 -1.83 -3.49 2.60
N GLY A 215 -1.55 -2.18 2.72
CA GLY A 215 -1.28 -1.57 4.02
C GLY A 215 -1.02 -0.07 3.99
N ARG A 216 -1.33 0.56 5.13
CA ARG A 216 -1.08 1.97 5.43
C ARG A 216 0.31 2.13 6.03
N LEU A 217 1.13 3.07 5.55
CA LEU A 217 2.41 3.40 6.17
C LEU A 217 2.17 4.02 7.56
N VAL A 218 2.77 3.44 8.60
CA VAL A 218 2.69 3.98 9.96
C VAL A 218 3.73 5.10 10.10
N ARG A 219 3.29 6.31 10.44
CA ARG A 219 4.15 7.52 10.40
C ARG A 219 4.42 8.11 11.78
N SER A 220 3.65 7.71 12.78
CA SER A 220 3.75 8.24 14.15
C SER A 220 4.64 7.42 15.10
N LEU A 221 5.39 6.43 14.60
CA LEU A 221 6.28 5.63 15.44
C LEU A 221 7.54 6.41 15.82
N ASP A 222 8.14 6.04 16.94
CA ASP A 222 9.42 6.64 17.36
C ASP A 222 10.51 6.43 16.30
N PRO A 223 11.44 7.39 16.13
CA PRO A 223 12.49 7.31 15.13
C PRO A 223 13.31 6.01 15.17
N ILE A 224 13.52 5.45 16.37
CA ILE A 224 14.23 4.18 16.55
C ILE A 224 13.59 3.02 15.78
N ASN A 225 12.25 2.99 15.69
CA ASN A 225 11.54 1.96 14.91
C ASN A 225 11.87 2.08 13.42
N GLY A 226 12.03 3.31 12.92
CA GLY A 226 12.47 3.55 11.55
C GLY A 226 13.90 3.07 11.29
N VAL A 227 14.81 3.31 12.24
CA VAL A 227 16.24 2.94 12.12
C VAL A 227 16.45 1.43 12.28
N ALA A 228 15.75 0.77 13.22
CA ALA A 228 15.89 -0.65 13.50
C ALA A 228 15.69 -1.54 12.27
N ILE A 229 14.80 -1.14 11.35
CA ILE A 229 14.52 -1.88 10.11
C ILE A 229 15.72 -1.88 9.14
N TYR A 230 16.59 -0.88 9.22
CA TYR A 230 17.82 -0.81 8.43
C TYR A 230 18.97 -1.58 9.09
N ILE A 231 18.99 -1.63 10.43
CA ILE A 231 19.97 -2.41 11.20
C ILE A 231 19.70 -3.90 11.06
N MET A 232 18.43 -4.31 11.14
CA MET A 232 17.98 -5.69 11.00
C MET A 232 17.17 -5.80 9.70
N PRO A 233 17.81 -5.98 8.54
CA PRO A 233 17.15 -5.86 7.24
C PRO A 233 16.26 -7.07 6.90
N THR A 234 16.67 -8.27 7.28
CA THR A 234 15.93 -9.51 7.00
C THR A 234 14.91 -9.79 8.10
N ARG A 235 13.82 -10.45 7.74
CA ARG A 235 12.77 -10.80 8.69
C ARG A 235 13.17 -12.01 9.52
N ASN A 236 13.84 -12.97 8.89
CA ASN A 236 14.39 -14.11 9.61
C ASN A 236 15.43 -13.67 10.65
N GLY A 237 16.27 -12.68 10.33
CA GLY A 237 17.26 -12.12 11.25
C GLY A 237 16.68 -11.29 12.41
N ALA A 238 15.40 -10.90 12.34
CA ALA A 238 14.68 -10.13 13.36
C ALA A 238 13.56 -10.94 14.04
N ALA A 239 13.64 -12.27 13.93
CA ALA A 239 12.63 -13.17 14.46
C ALA A 239 12.82 -13.39 15.97
N THR A 240 11.75 -13.19 16.73
CA THR A 240 11.67 -13.56 18.14
C THR A 240 10.84 -14.83 18.30
N TYR A 241 11.25 -15.69 19.25
CA TYR A 241 10.69 -17.02 19.44
C TYR A 241 10.00 -17.13 20.81
N PHE A 242 8.74 -17.56 20.82
CA PHE A 242 7.94 -17.77 22.03
C PHE A 242 7.36 -19.19 22.07
N ARG A 243 7.46 -19.88 23.20
CA ARG A 243 6.87 -21.21 23.42
C ARG A 243 6.02 -21.17 24.69
N ASP A 244 4.84 -21.78 24.62
CA ASP A 244 3.98 -21.94 25.78
C ASP A 244 3.10 -23.20 25.63
N SER A 245 2.41 -23.56 26.71
CA SER A 245 1.45 -24.66 26.76
C SER A 245 0.14 -24.22 27.38
N VAL A 246 -0.96 -24.76 26.89
CA VAL A 246 -2.29 -24.50 27.43
C VAL A 246 -2.98 -25.80 27.82
N GLU A 247 -3.51 -25.82 29.04
CA GLU A 247 -4.41 -26.88 29.50
C GLU A 247 -5.68 -26.82 28.62
N CYS A 248 -6.00 -27.91 27.94
CA CYS A 248 -6.98 -27.90 26.85
C CYS A 248 -8.31 -28.56 27.21
N SER A 249 -8.58 -28.92 28.47
CA SER A 249 -9.84 -29.58 28.84
C SER A 249 -11.06 -28.71 28.52
N LYS A 250 -11.03 -27.42 28.89
CA LYS A 250 -12.10 -26.47 28.54
C LYS A 250 -12.24 -26.28 27.02
N MET A 251 -11.10 -26.25 26.33
CA MET A 251 -11.08 -26.18 24.86
C MET A 251 -11.73 -27.41 24.22
N GLU A 252 -11.47 -28.60 24.73
CA GLU A 252 -12.08 -29.84 24.24
C GLU A 252 -13.58 -29.91 24.52
N GLU A 253 -14.03 -29.42 25.68
CA GLU A 253 -15.45 -29.27 25.97
C GLU A 253 -16.11 -28.31 24.97
N TYR A 254 -15.53 -27.14 24.75
CA TYR A 254 -16.01 -26.17 23.77
C TYR A 254 -16.06 -26.73 22.35
N ILE A 255 -15.00 -27.43 21.91
CA ILE A 255 -14.97 -28.10 20.60
C ILE A 255 -16.10 -29.13 20.49
N ARG A 256 -16.34 -29.95 21.52
CA ARG A 256 -17.44 -30.93 21.52
C ARG A 256 -18.80 -30.24 21.44
N LYS A 257 -18.99 -29.14 22.17
CA LYS A 257 -20.20 -28.32 22.11
C LYS A 257 -20.44 -27.79 20.68
N LYS A 258 -19.44 -27.16 20.06
CA LYS A 258 -19.53 -26.65 18.68
C LYS A 258 -19.84 -27.74 17.65
N ARG A 259 -19.26 -28.93 17.81
CA ARG A 259 -19.59 -30.08 16.96
C ARG A 259 -21.03 -30.54 17.13
N ALA A 260 -21.55 -30.55 18.35
CA ALA A 260 -22.95 -30.87 18.64
C ALA A 260 -23.93 -29.82 18.09
N GLU A 261 -23.51 -28.55 18.00
CA GLU A 261 -24.25 -27.45 17.36
C GLU A 261 -24.23 -27.51 15.81
N GLY A 262 -23.61 -28.53 15.22
CA GLY A 262 -23.58 -28.77 13.77
C GLY A 262 -22.26 -28.42 13.08
N LEU A 263 -21.28 -27.85 13.81
CA LEU A 263 -19.94 -27.57 13.27
C LEU A 263 -19.04 -28.81 13.37
N THR A 264 -19.38 -29.87 12.64
CA THR A 264 -18.77 -31.21 12.81
C THR A 264 -17.24 -31.24 12.67
N GLY A 265 -16.66 -30.37 11.83
CA GLY A 265 -15.22 -30.23 11.63
C GLY A 265 -14.51 -29.32 12.64
N PHE A 266 -15.24 -28.70 13.58
CA PHE A 266 -14.67 -27.73 14.51
C PHE A 266 -13.56 -28.36 15.37
N GLY A 267 -12.50 -27.61 15.69
CA GLY A 267 -11.29 -28.19 16.29
C GLY A 267 -10.29 -27.14 16.75
N THR A 268 -9.14 -27.59 17.26
CA THR A 268 -8.11 -26.72 17.86
C THR A 268 -7.62 -25.63 16.91
N LEU A 269 -7.49 -25.93 15.61
CA LEU A 269 -7.15 -24.95 14.58
C LEU A 269 -8.12 -23.75 14.60
N HIS A 270 -9.43 -24.02 14.63
CA HIS A 270 -10.47 -22.99 14.60
C HIS A 270 -10.45 -22.14 15.86
N VAL A 271 -10.21 -22.75 17.03
CA VAL A 271 -10.04 -22.02 18.29
C VAL A 271 -8.82 -21.10 18.23
N ILE A 272 -7.67 -21.63 17.76
CA ILE A 272 -6.42 -20.86 17.63
C ILE A 272 -6.59 -19.69 16.64
N ALA A 273 -7.21 -19.94 15.48
CA ALA A 273 -7.45 -18.91 14.49
C ALA A 273 -8.40 -17.83 15.02
N ALA A 274 -9.52 -18.20 15.64
CA ALA A 274 -10.46 -17.25 16.24
C ALA A 274 -9.83 -16.46 17.39
N ALA A 275 -9.00 -17.11 18.22
CA ALA A 275 -8.23 -16.44 19.24
C ALA A 275 -7.23 -15.43 18.64
N TYR A 276 -6.56 -15.77 17.53
CA TYR A 276 -5.67 -14.84 16.83
C TYR A 276 -6.43 -13.63 16.27
N VAL A 277 -7.57 -13.86 15.58
CA VAL A 277 -8.44 -12.77 15.08
C VAL A 277 -8.84 -11.83 16.22
N ARG A 278 -9.28 -12.40 17.36
CA ARG A 278 -9.61 -11.61 18.56
C ARG A 278 -8.39 -10.87 19.10
N VAL A 279 -7.21 -11.47 19.15
CA VAL A 279 -5.99 -10.80 19.60
C VAL A 279 -5.68 -9.60 18.71
N ILE A 280 -5.72 -9.74 17.39
CA ILE A 280 -5.45 -8.64 16.46
C ILE A 280 -6.47 -7.50 16.61
N SER A 281 -7.74 -7.81 16.89
CA SER A 281 -8.76 -6.79 17.15
C SER A 281 -8.44 -5.90 18.37
N GLN A 282 -7.69 -6.41 19.35
CA GLN A 282 -7.32 -5.70 20.59
C GLN A 282 -5.89 -5.20 20.56
N HIS A 283 -5.03 -5.87 19.79
CA HIS A 283 -3.58 -5.63 19.69
C HIS A 283 -3.19 -5.42 18.22
N PRO A 284 -3.72 -4.37 17.55
CA PRO A 284 -3.53 -4.20 16.10
C PRO A 284 -2.08 -4.00 15.67
N ALA A 285 -1.17 -3.61 16.57
CA ALA A 285 0.25 -3.51 16.22
C ALA A 285 0.89 -4.86 15.88
N CYS A 286 0.35 -5.97 16.39
CA CYS A 286 0.79 -7.33 16.03
C CYS A 286 0.42 -7.72 14.59
N ASN A 287 -0.47 -6.97 13.93
CA ASN A 287 -0.85 -7.14 12.53
C ASN A 287 -0.21 -6.08 11.61
N ARG A 288 0.85 -5.41 12.08
CA ARG A 288 1.72 -4.60 11.23
C ARG A 288 2.67 -5.50 10.45
N PHE A 289 3.24 -4.97 9.38
CA PHE A 289 4.25 -5.67 8.60
C PHE A 289 5.32 -4.71 8.10
N ILE A 290 6.46 -5.27 7.71
CA ILE A 290 7.55 -4.53 7.09
C ILE A 290 7.62 -4.85 5.61
N SER A 291 7.73 -3.82 4.78
CA SER A 291 8.12 -3.96 3.38
C SER A 291 8.87 -2.70 2.94
N GLY A 292 9.85 -2.82 2.04
CA GLY A 292 10.60 -1.64 1.58
C GLY A 292 11.30 -0.86 2.70
N GLN A 293 11.73 -1.55 3.76
CA GLN A 293 12.29 -0.96 4.98
C GLN A 293 11.38 0.08 5.65
N ARG A 294 10.07 -0.19 5.67
CA ARG A 294 9.06 0.65 6.30
C ARG A 294 8.00 -0.20 6.99
N ILE A 295 7.42 0.30 8.08
CA ILE A 295 6.36 -0.37 8.84
C ILE A 295 4.99 0.07 8.31
N PHE A 296 4.15 -0.92 8.00
CA PHE A 296 2.79 -0.74 7.54
C PHE A 296 1.80 -1.40 8.48
N SER A 297 0.62 -0.82 8.62
CA SER A 297 -0.53 -1.41 9.28
C SER A 297 -1.46 -2.00 8.22
N ARG A 298 -1.93 -3.24 8.40
CA ARG A 298 -2.96 -3.84 7.52
C ARG A 298 -4.35 -3.27 7.75
N GLY A 299 -4.52 -2.41 8.76
CA GLY A 299 -5.83 -1.93 9.17
C GLY A 299 -6.69 -3.10 9.65
N ASP A 300 -7.89 -3.20 9.10
CA ASP A 300 -8.88 -4.20 9.53
C ASP A 300 -8.79 -5.52 8.73
N GLU A 301 -7.86 -5.63 7.78
CA GLU A 301 -7.65 -6.88 7.01
C GLU A 301 -6.81 -7.88 7.84
N ILE A 302 -7.38 -9.05 8.16
CA ILE A 302 -6.68 -10.16 8.83
C ILE A 302 -6.63 -11.35 7.88
N GLU A 303 -5.44 -11.67 7.39
CA GLU A 303 -5.22 -12.76 6.41
C GLU A 303 -4.41 -13.89 7.02
N LEU A 304 -5.03 -15.05 7.14
CA LEU A 304 -4.53 -16.23 7.84
C LEU A 304 -4.21 -17.31 6.83
N GLN A 305 -2.94 -17.69 6.76
CA GLN A 305 -2.48 -18.68 5.80
C GLN A 305 -2.24 -20.03 6.45
N MET A 306 -2.51 -21.11 5.71
CA MET A 306 -2.28 -22.46 6.19
C MET A 306 -2.00 -23.41 5.04
N THR A 307 -1.05 -24.33 5.25
CA THR A 307 -0.84 -25.47 4.36
C THR A 307 -1.88 -26.55 4.63
N VAL A 308 -2.60 -26.95 3.59
CA VAL A 308 -3.58 -28.04 3.60
C VAL A 308 -3.03 -29.19 2.77
N LYS A 309 -3.00 -30.36 3.38
CA LYS A 309 -2.70 -31.60 2.67
C LYS A 309 -3.98 -32.22 2.13
N LYS A 310 -4.05 -32.53 0.82
CA LYS A 310 -5.27 -33.06 0.19
C LYS A 310 -5.67 -34.43 0.77
N SER A 311 -4.70 -35.24 1.20
CA SER A 311 -4.94 -36.46 1.98
C SER A 311 -3.77 -36.76 2.94
N LEU A 312 -3.99 -37.55 3.99
CA LEU A 312 -2.95 -37.95 4.95
C LEU A 312 -2.05 -39.08 4.40
N LYS A 313 -1.61 -38.96 3.14
CA LYS A 313 -0.63 -39.86 2.51
C LYS A 313 0.68 -39.12 2.26
N ALA A 314 1.81 -39.82 2.25
CA ALA A 314 3.11 -39.18 2.08
C ALA A 314 3.23 -38.41 0.75
N ASP A 315 2.69 -38.99 -0.33
CA ASP A 315 2.69 -38.51 -1.71
C ASP A 315 1.57 -37.52 -2.04
N ALA A 316 0.67 -37.25 -1.09
CA ALA A 316 -0.44 -36.35 -1.34
C ALA A 316 0.06 -34.91 -1.52
N PRO A 317 -0.43 -34.19 -2.55
CA PRO A 317 -0.03 -32.81 -2.76
C PRO A 317 -0.49 -31.92 -1.61
N GLU A 318 0.32 -30.89 -1.35
CA GLU A 318 0.04 -29.82 -0.41
C GLU A 318 -0.35 -28.57 -1.20
N THR A 319 -1.32 -27.83 -0.69
CA THR A 319 -1.74 -26.53 -1.21
C THR A 319 -1.79 -25.54 -0.05
N ILE A 320 -1.66 -24.25 -0.34
CA ILE A 320 -1.81 -23.22 0.68
C ILE A 320 -3.15 -22.52 0.47
N ILE A 321 -3.89 -22.30 1.56
CA ILE A 321 -5.11 -21.50 1.55
C ILE A 321 -4.88 -20.20 2.33
N SER A 322 -5.54 -19.13 1.88
CA SER A 322 -5.54 -17.81 2.54
C SER A 322 -6.97 -17.46 2.95
N ALA A 323 -7.23 -17.43 4.26
CA ALA A 323 -8.51 -17.06 4.84
C ALA A 323 -8.53 -15.57 5.26
N TYR A 324 -9.63 -14.88 4.96
CA TYR A 324 -9.76 -13.42 5.17
C TYR A 324 -10.81 -13.10 6.24
N PHE A 325 -10.35 -12.68 7.40
CA PHE A 325 -11.20 -12.37 8.54
C PHE A 325 -11.34 -10.87 8.78
N LYS A 326 -12.47 -10.50 9.38
CA LYS A 326 -12.66 -9.17 9.98
C LYS A 326 -12.33 -9.23 11.47
N PRO A 327 -11.95 -8.10 12.09
CA PRO A 327 -11.65 -8.06 13.53
C PRO A 327 -12.84 -8.43 14.42
N THR A 328 -14.05 -8.40 13.86
CA THR A 328 -15.32 -8.71 14.54
C THR A 328 -15.77 -10.17 14.40
N ASP A 329 -15.09 -10.97 13.58
CA ASP A 329 -15.51 -12.34 13.29
C ASP A 329 -15.45 -13.23 14.55
N THR A 330 -16.46 -14.11 14.67
CA THR A 330 -16.61 -15.06 15.78
C THR A 330 -15.98 -16.42 15.45
N ALA A 331 -15.92 -17.32 16.43
CA ALA A 331 -15.46 -18.70 16.20
C ALA A 331 -16.26 -19.43 15.10
N ASP A 332 -17.56 -19.19 15.01
CA ASP A 332 -18.43 -19.77 14.00
C ASP A 332 -18.12 -19.24 12.61
N ASP A 333 -17.90 -17.93 12.49
CA ASP A 333 -17.52 -17.29 11.22
C ASP A 333 -16.16 -17.82 10.75
N VAL A 334 -15.20 -17.92 11.68
CA VAL A 334 -13.87 -18.48 11.41
C VAL A 334 -13.98 -19.91 10.91
N TYR A 335 -14.80 -20.75 11.55
CA TYR A 335 -15.00 -22.13 11.11
C TYR A 335 -15.61 -22.21 9.71
N ARG A 336 -16.69 -21.47 9.44
CA ARG A 336 -17.38 -21.50 8.13
C ARG A 336 -16.44 -21.11 7.00
N GLN A 337 -15.71 -20.01 7.17
CA GLN A 337 -14.77 -19.53 6.15
C GLN A 337 -13.61 -20.50 5.92
N TYR A 338 -13.04 -21.10 6.98
CA TYR A 338 -12.01 -22.13 6.82
C TYR A 338 -12.53 -23.38 6.14
N GLN A 339 -13.71 -23.84 6.54
CA GLN A 339 -14.30 -25.07 6.02
C GLN A 339 -14.59 -24.93 4.53
N GLU A 340 -15.13 -23.79 4.09
CA GLU A 340 -15.32 -23.47 2.67
C GLU A 340 -14.00 -23.56 1.87
N LEU A 341 -12.92 -22.95 2.37
CA LEU A 341 -11.61 -22.97 1.71
C LEU A 341 -10.96 -24.36 1.70
N ILE A 342 -11.10 -25.12 2.78
CA ILE A 342 -10.58 -26.49 2.87
C ILE A 342 -11.34 -27.41 1.90
N ASP A 343 -12.66 -27.28 1.84
CA ASP A 343 -13.50 -28.09 0.95
C ASP A 343 -13.25 -27.75 -0.52
N GLU A 344 -13.01 -26.47 -0.84
CA GLU A 344 -12.55 -26.07 -2.17
C GLU A 344 -11.17 -26.63 -2.51
N ALA A 345 -10.20 -26.52 -1.59
CA ALA A 345 -8.84 -27.01 -1.77
C ALA A 345 -8.74 -28.54 -1.95
N LYS A 346 -9.70 -29.30 -1.41
CA LYS A 346 -9.77 -30.76 -1.55
C LYS A 346 -10.42 -31.25 -2.85
N LYS A 347 -11.04 -30.37 -3.64
CA LYS A 347 -11.67 -30.77 -4.91
C LYS A 347 -10.58 -31.23 -5.92
N PRO A 348 -10.78 -32.36 -6.62
CA PRO A 348 -9.74 -32.96 -7.48
C PRO A 348 -9.34 -32.11 -8.70
N ALA A 349 -10.16 -31.13 -9.11
CA ALA A 349 -10.00 -30.42 -10.38
C ALA A 349 -9.44 -28.98 -10.25
N LEU A 350 -9.11 -28.52 -9.05
CA LEU A 350 -8.57 -27.18 -8.82
C LEU A 350 -7.14 -27.31 -8.28
N ASP A 351 -6.16 -27.15 -9.17
CA ASP A 351 -4.87 -26.61 -8.75
C ASP A 351 -5.15 -25.20 -8.24
N SER A 352 -4.73 -24.89 -7.01
CA SER A 352 -4.99 -23.55 -6.49
C SER A 352 -4.36 -22.52 -7.44
N SER A 353 -4.92 -21.30 -7.48
CA SER A 353 -4.35 -20.25 -8.35
C SER A 353 -2.86 -19.97 -8.03
N PHE A 354 -2.42 -20.28 -6.81
CA PHE A 354 -1.01 -20.25 -6.44
C PHE A 354 -0.21 -21.42 -7.01
N ASP A 355 -0.71 -22.66 -6.97
CA ASP A 355 -0.01 -23.83 -7.50
C ASP A 355 0.28 -23.68 -8.99
N ASN A 356 -0.68 -23.13 -9.75
CA ASN A 356 -0.51 -22.79 -11.16
C ASN A 356 0.62 -21.76 -11.37
N LEU A 357 0.62 -20.68 -10.57
CA LEU A 357 1.67 -19.67 -10.60
C LEU A 357 3.04 -20.28 -10.25
N ALA A 358 3.10 -21.14 -9.23
CA ALA A 358 4.30 -21.84 -8.82
C ALA A 358 4.81 -22.78 -9.92
N GLY A 359 3.92 -23.48 -10.62
CA GLY A 359 4.25 -24.31 -11.78
C GLY A 359 4.87 -23.50 -12.92
N VAL A 360 4.27 -22.36 -13.27
CA VAL A 360 4.82 -21.43 -14.29
C VAL A 360 6.20 -20.94 -13.88
N VAL A 361 6.36 -20.46 -12.64
CA VAL A 361 7.66 -20.00 -12.12
C VAL A 361 8.68 -21.13 -12.11
N ASN A 362 8.25 -22.37 -11.80
CA ASN A 362 9.14 -23.52 -11.75
C ASN A 362 9.69 -23.91 -13.14
N ALA A 363 8.88 -23.79 -14.18
CA ALA A 363 9.27 -24.06 -15.57
C ALA A 363 10.32 -23.08 -16.12
N VAL A 364 10.52 -21.93 -15.48
CA VAL A 364 11.53 -20.94 -15.88
C VAL A 364 12.95 -21.46 -15.60
N PRO A 365 13.89 -21.37 -16.56
CA PRO A 365 15.29 -21.72 -16.34
C PRO A 365 15.92 -20.98 -15.16
N GLY A 366 16.84 -21.63 -14.43
CA GLY A 366 17.33 -21.16 -13.12
C GLY A 366 17.84 -19.70 -13.08
N VAL A 367 18.59 -19.26 -14.09
CA VAL A 367 19.11 -17.87 -14.15
C VAL A 367 17.98 -16.86 -14.33
N ILE A 368 17.03 -17.16 -15.22
CA ILE A 368 15.85 -16.29 -15.45
C ILE A 368 14.94 -16.32 -14.23
N LYS A 369 14.79 -17.47 -13.56
CA LYS A 369 14.03 -17.62 -12.31
C LYS A 369 14.63 -16.74 -11.21
N LYS A 370 15.96 -16.73 -11.07
CA LYS A 370 16.66 -15.85 -10.11
C LYS A 370 16.40 -14.37 -10.41
N PHE A 371 16.48 -13.96 -11.68
CA PHE A 371 16.16 -12.60 -12.09
C PHE A 371 14.69 -12.25 -11.82
N LEU A 372 13.75 -13.15 -12.13
CA LEU A 372 12.33 -12.96 -11.88
C LEU A 372 12.04 -12.77 -10.39
N ILE A 373 12.58 -13.63 -9.51
CA ILE A 373 12.39 -13.50 -8.06
C ILE A 373 13.01 -12.20 -7.54
N TRP A 374 14.19 -11.82 -8.03
CA TRP A 374 14.80 -10.53 -7.70
C TRP A 374 13.90 -9.37 -8.13
N PHE A 375 13.38 -9.40 -9.36
CA PHE A 375 12.49 -8.37 -9.88
C PHE A 375 11.19 -8.25 -9.08
N LEU A 376 10.56 -9.37 -8.73
CA LEU A 376 9.37 -9.40 -7.86
C LEU A 376 9.68 -8.84 -6.46
N LYS A 377 10.83 -9.20 -5.87
CA LYS A 377 11.32 -8.61 -4.62
C LYS A 377 11.52 -7.10 -4.73
N THR A 378 12.06 -6.61 -5.84
CA THR A 378 12.23 -5.17 -6.08
C THR A 378 10.88 -4.45 -6.21
N LEU A 379 9.92 -5.04 -6.95
CA LEU A 379 8.57 -4.48 -7.02
C LEU A 379 7.89 -4.44 -5.66
N ASP A 380 8.01 -5.51 -4.88
CA ASP A 380 7.48 -5.55 -3.52
C ASP A 380 8.17 -4.51 -2.63
N TYR A 381 9.50 -4.42 -2.66
CA TYR A 381 10.25 -3.40 -1.91
C TYR A 381 9.74 -1.98 -2.16
N PHE A 382 9.41 -1.63 -3.40
CA PHE A 382 8.88 -0.29 -3.74
C PHE A 382 7.36 -0.17 -3.62
N GLY A 383 6.64 -1.19 -3.14
CA GLY A 383 5.18 -1.19 -3.03
C GLY A 383 4.46 -1.17 -4.39
N LYS A 384 5.13 -1.65 -5.44
CA LYS A 384 4.64 -1.71 -6.83
C LYS A 384 4.17 -3.10 -7.24
N LEU A 385 4.28 -4.10 -6.36
CA LEU A 385 3.75 -5.44 -6.62
C LEU A 385 2.22 -5.38 -6.82
N PRO A 386 1.67 -5.95 -7.90
CA PRO A 386 0.23 -5.89 -8.15
C PRO A 386 -0.60 -6.56 -7.04
N ARG A 387 -1.74 -5.95 -6.67
CA ARG A 387 -2.59 -6.49 -5.59
C ARG A 387 -3.13 -7.89 -5.87
N TRP A 388 -3.43 -8.22 -7.13
CA TRP A 388 -3.87 -9.56 -7.50
C TRP A 388 -2.78 -10.61 -7.23
N LEU A 389 -1.52 -10.27 -7.49
CA LEU A 389 -0.39 -11.17 -7.25
C LEU A 389 -0.10 -11.32 -5.75
N MET A 390 -0.27 -10.25 -4.97
CA MET A 390 -0.18 -10.32 -3.50
C MET A 390 -1.25 -11.24 -2.91
N LYS A 391 -2.50 -11.15 -3.37
CA LYS A 391 -3.60 -12.04 -2.92
C LYS A 391 -3.38 -13.51 -3.26
N LEU A 392 -2.68 -13.80 -4.36
CA LEU A 392 -2.31 -15.16 -4.72
C LEU A 392 -1.09 -15.67 -3.94
N SER A 393 -0.32 -14.79 -3.31
CA SER A 393 0.94 -15.15 -2.69
C SER A 393 0.74 -15.61 -1.25
N PRO A 394 1.16 -16.83 -0.89
CA PRO A 394 1.17 -17.34 0.48
C PRO A 394 2.35 -16.78 1.28
N PHE A 395 2.78 -15.58 0.94
CA PHE A 395 3.83 -14.86 1.64
C PHE A 395 3.35 -13.48 2.06
N HIS A 396 2.11 -13.12 1.70
CA HIS A 396 1.49 -11.86 2.07
C HIS A 396 0.26 -12.10 2.95
N GLY A 397 0.33 -11.69 4.22
CA GLY A 397 -0.76 -11.90 5.17
C GLY A 397 -0.42 -11.48 6.60
N SER A 398 -1.32 -11.77 7.52
CA SER A 398 -1.22 -11.45 8.95
C SER A 398 -0.46 -12.51 9.73
N VAL A 399 -0.72 -13.79 9.45
CA VAL A 399 -0.04 -14.90 10.12
C VAL A 399 -0.11 -16.15 9.28
N PHE A 400 0.90 -17.00 9.43
CA PHE A 400 0.86 -18.36 8.93
C PHE A 400 0.65 -19.34 10.09
N VAL A 401 -0.32 -20.24 9.97
CA VAL A 401 -0.64 -21.23 10.99
C VAL A 401 -0.29 -22.62 10.49
N THR A 402 0.48 -23.35 11.31
CA THR A 402 0.90 -24.72 11.03
C THR A 402 0.34 -25.67 12.08
N ALA A 403 -0.61 -26.51 11.67
CA ALA A 403 -1.23 -27.53 12.52
C ALA A 403 -0.43 -28.84 12.48
N LEU A 404 0.54 -29.00 13.38
CA LEU A 404 1.36 -30.21 13.45
C LEU A 404 0.71 -31.32 14.27
N GLY A 405 -0.36 -31.01 15.01
CA GLY A 405 -1.12 -32.00 15.77
C GLY A 405 -1.74 -33.10 14.93
N SER A 406 -2.12 -32.83 13.68
CA SER A 406 -2.59 -33.87 12.75
C SER A 406 -1.48 -34.81 12.26
N LEU A 407 -0.22 -34.40 12.41
CA LEU A 407 0.96 -35.20 12.07
C LEU A 407 1.53 -35.95 13.28
N GLY A 408 0.97 -35.74 14.47
CA GLY A 408 1.39 -36.44 15.70
C GLY A 408 2.70 -35.93 16.31
N ILE A 409 3.21 -34.76 15.89
CA ILE A 409 4.49 -34.21 16.36
C ILE A 409 4.28 -32.96 17.25
N PRO A 410 5.24 -32.63 18.14
CA PRO A 410 5.23 -31.37 18.89
C PRO A 410 5.37 -30.14 17.97
N PRO A 411 5.01 -28.93 18.45
CA PRO A 411 5.15 -27.71 17.65
C PRO A 411 6.62 -27.39 17.35
N VAL A 412 6.88 -26.75 16.21
CA VAL A 412 8.21 -26.29 15.81
C VAL A 412 8.23 -24.78 15.66
N PHE A 413 9.37 -24.16 15.96
CA PHE A 413 9.60 -22.77 15.57
C PHE A 413 9.76 -22.67 14.05
N HIS A 414 8.81 -22.02 13.40
CA HIS A 414 8.89 -21.75 11.97
C HIS A 414 9.59 -20.41 11.73
N HIS A 415 10.54 -20.37 10.80
CA HIS A 415 11.21 -19.14 10.40
C HIS A 415 10.23 -18.17 9.73
N LEU A 416 10.55 -16.88 9.73
CA LEU A 416 9.81 -15.90 8.96
C LEU A 416 10.36 -15.85 7.52
N TYR A 417 9.47 -15.79 6.52
CA TYR A 417 9.90 -15.64 5.13
C TYR A 417 10.45 -14.23 4.86
N ASP A 418 11.58 -14.16 4.17
CA ASP A 418 12.17 -12.90 3.70
C ASP A 418 11.55 -12.41 2.38
N PHE A 419 10.72 -13.23 1.73
CA PHE A 419 9.84 -12.79 0.66
C PHE A 419 8.44 -12.56 1.22
N GLY A 420 7.78 -11.49 0.78
CA GLY A 420 6.48 -11.08 1.28
C GLY A 420 6.55 -10.37 2.64
N ASN A 421 5.45 -10.40 3.37
CA ASN A 421 5.24 -9.53 4.52
C ASN A 421 4.43 -10.14 5.67
N ILE A 422 4.44 -11.47 5.83
CA ILE A 422 3.87 -12.13 7.02
C ILE A 422 4.73 -11.81 8.25
N PRO A 423 4.17 -11.17 9.29
CA PRO A 423 4.91 -10.80 10.50
C PRO A 423 4.99 -11.92 11.55
N ALA A 424 4.13 -12.93 11.49
CA ALA A 424 4.00 -13.92 12.53
C ALA A 424 3.75 -15.35 12.00
N PHE A 425 4.24 -16.35 12.73
CA PHE A 425 3.96 -17.76 12.53
C PHE A 425 3.48 -18.38 13.84
N ILE A 426 2.44 -19.19 13.79
CA ILE A 426 1.94 -19.96 14.93
C ILE A 426 1.97 -21.44 14.55
N ALA A 427 2.64 -22.26 15.35
CA ALA A 427 2.58 -23.71 15.22
C ALA A 427 2.03 -24.32 16.51
N PHE A 428 1.18 -25.34 16.39
CA PHE A 428 0.69 -26.11 17.53
C PHE A 428 0.83 -27.60 17.25
N GLY A 429 1.20 -28.35 18.30
CA GLY A 429 1.52 -29.77 18.18
C GLY A 429 0.38 -30.70 18.56
N ALA A 430 0.74 -31.98 18.65
CA ALA A 430 -0.15 -33.02 19.15
C ALA A 430 -0.50 -32.76 20.61
N ARG A 431 -1.72 -33.17 20.98
CA ARG A 431 -2.17 -33.16 22.37
C ARG A 431 -1.34 -34.15 23.18
N ARG A 432 -0.91 -33.74 24.36
CA ARG A 432 -0.29 -34.62 25.35
C ARG A 432 -1.12 -34.66 26.62
N THR A 433 -1.03 -35.76 27.35
CA THR A 433 -1.67 -35.90 28.67
C THR A 433 -0.56 -35.99 29.71
N GLU A 434 -0.67 -35.19 30.77
CA GLU A 434 0.22 -35.24 31.91
C GLU A 434 -0.57 -35.49 33.19
N THR A 435 0.08 -36.16 34.14
CA THR A 435 -0.46 -36.34 35.48
C THR A 435 0.21 -35.31 36.38
N GLU A 436 -0.58 -34.41 36.94
CA GLU A 436 -0.15 -33.40 37.89
C GLU A 436 -0.67 -33.74 39.28
N ILE A 437 -0.05 -33.19 40.31
CA ILE A 437 -0.55 -33.29 41.68
C ILE A 437 -1.55 -32.15 41.88
N GLY A 438 -2.79 -32.49 42.20
CA GLY A 438 -3.83 -31.53 42.57
C GLY A 438 -3.55 -30.87 43.92
N ASP A 439 -4.28 -29.81 44.22
CA ASP A 439 -4.12 -29.05 45.47
C ASP A 439 -4.33 -29.92 46.73
N ASP A 440 -5.08 -31.02 46.59
CA ASP A 440 -5.36 -32.03 47.62
C ASP A 440 -4.31 -33.17 47.67
N GLY A 441 -3.25 -33.10 46.87
CA GLY A 441 -2.23 -34.14 46.75
C GLY A 441 -2.62 -35.32 45.84
N SER A 442 -3.83 -35.31 45.25
CA SER A 442 -4.28 -36.39 44.38
C SER A 442 -3.69 -36.28 42.95
N PRO A 443 -3.43 -37.39 42.25
CA PRO A 443 -2.98 -37.33 40.86
C PRO A 443 -4.15 -36.96 39.94
N VAL A 444 -4.06 -35.79 39.30
CA VAL A 444 -5.03 -35.27 38.33
C VAL A 444 -4.45 -35.35 36.94
N ARG A 445 -5.14 -36.04 36.02
CA ARG A 445 -4.76 -36.07 34.60
C ARG A 445 -5.27 -34.81 33.90
N ARG A 446 -4.36 -34.05 33.32
CA ARG A 446 -4.64 -32.87 32.50
C ARG A 446 -4.16 -33.08 31.07
N LYS A 447 -4.84 -32.44 30.13
CA LYS A 447 -4.45 -32.48 28.72
C LYS A 447 -3.88 -31.13 28.33
N TYR A 448 -2.83 -31.16 27.53
CA TYR A 448 -2.12 -29.97 27.10
C TYR A 448 -1.99 -29.92 25.58
N VAL A 449 -2.05 -28.71 25.05
CA VAL A 449 -1.60 -28.38 23.68
C VAL A 449 -0.44 -27.43 23.79
N ASP A 450 0.71 -27.84 23.27
CA ASP A 450 1.88 -26.98 23.16
C ASP A 450 1.80 -26.18 21.87
N TYR A 451 2.19 -24.92 21.93
CA TYR A 451 2.29 -24.05 20.77
C TYR A 451 3.56 -23.18 20.82
N THR A 452 4.01 -22.80 19.63
CA THR A 452 5.12 -21.89 19.43
C THR A 452 4.67 -20.74 18.54
N ILE A 453 5.15 -19.53 18.83
CA ILE A 453 4.90 -18.33 18.04
C ILE A 453 6.26 -17.75 17.66
N VAL A 454 6.41 -17.41 16.38
CA VAL A 454 7.56 -16.65 15.88
C VAL A 454 7.05 -15.32 15.35
N THR A 455 7.65 -14.22 15.76
CA THR A 455 7.19 -12.86 15.44
C THR A 455 8.32 -11.96 14.99
N ASP A 456 8.03 -11.01 14.11
CA ASP A 456 8.94 -9.94 13.70
C ASP A 456 9.04 -8.89 14.82
N GLU A 457 10.18 -8.78 15.50
CA GLU A 457 10.33 -7.87 16.66
C GLU A 457 10.25 -6.39 16.28
N ARG A 458 10.45 -6.07 15.00
CA ARG A 458 10.53 -4.69 14.52
C ARG A 458 9.17 -4.01 14.40
N ILE A 459 8.06 -4.76 14.45
CA ILE A 459 6.72 -4.20 14.21
C ILE A 459 6.07 -3.62 15.49
N CYS A 460 6.42 -4.18 16.65
CA CYS A 460 6.03 -3.71 17.98
C CYS A 460 6.96 -4.26 19.05
N ASP A 461 7.02 -3.58 20.21
CA ASP A 461 7.91 -3.94 21.30
C ASP A 461 7.48 -5.20 22.07
N GLY A 462 8.39 -5.70 22.93
CA GLY A 462 8.16 -6.89 23.74
C GLY A 462 7.06 -6.76 24.78
N PHE A 463 6.78 -5.56 25.30
CA PHE A 463 5.69 -5.34 26.25
C PHE A 463 4.34 -5.51 25.56
N TYR A 464 4.21 -4.97 24.35
CA TYR A 464 3.03 -5.13 23.52
C TYR A 464 2.78 -6.61 23.17
N TYR A 465 3.83 -7.32 22.72
CA TYR A 465 3.73 -8.76 22.46
C TYR A 465 3.38 -9.57 23.71
N ALA A 466 3.95 -9.26 24.87
CA ALA A 466 3.61 -9.95 26.12
C ALA A 466 2.12 -9.77 26.47
N SER A 467 1.55 -8.58 26.25
CA SER A 467 0.11 -8.33 26.44
C SER A 467 -0.74 -9.12 25.44
N ALA A 468 -0.33 -9.18 24.18
CA ALA A 468 -0.99 -9.97 23.14
C ALA A 468 -0.95 -11.48 23.46
N PHE A 469 0.19 -12.02 23.89
CA PHE A 469 0.34 -13.43 24.26
C PHE A 469 -0.48 -13.79 25.50
N LYS A 470 -0.54 -12.92 26.52
CA LYS A 470 -1.45 -13.10 27.67
C LYS A 470 -2.92 -13.12 27.25
N THR A 471 -3.29 -12.24 26.32
CA THR A 471 -4.65 -12.21 25.76
C THR A 471 -4.96 -13.50 25.01
N PHE A 472 -4.04 -13.96 24.15
CA PHE A 472 -4.14 -15.21 23.41
C PHE A 472 -4.35 -16.41 24.35
N ARG A 473 -3.46 -16.58 25.34
CA ARG A 473 -3.55 -17.66 26.35
C ARG A 473 -4.87 -17.60 27.11
N ARG A 474 -5.33 -16.42 27.50
CA ARG A 474 -6.62 -16.24 28.20
C ARG A 474 -7.80 -16.71 27.35
N LEU A 475 -7.78 -16.46 26.03
CA LEU A 475 -8.82 -16.91 25.11
C LEU A 475 -8.78 -18.43 24.91
N LEU A 476 -7.60 -19.03 24.80
CA LEU A 476 -7.47 -20.49 24.71
C LEU A 476 -8.00 -21.20 25.97
N ASN A 477 -7.79 -20.61 27.15
CA ASN A 477 -8.33 -21.10 28.43
C ASN A 477 -9.84 -20.86 28.62
N ASN A 478 -10.42 -19.93 27.86
CA ASN A 478 -11.82 -19.49 27.99
C ASN A 478 -12.43 -19.26 26.58
N PRO A 479 -12.51 -20.33 25.76
CA PRO A 479 -12.86 -20.22 24.35
C PRO A 479 -14.29 -19.77 24.09
N GLU A 480 -15.20 -19.89 25.06
CA GLU A 480 -16.58 -19.38 24.99
C GLU A 480 -16.65 -17.87 24.72
N LYS A 481 -15.58 -17.12 25.06
CA LYS A 481 -15.47 -15.68 24.75
C LYS A 481 -15.36 -15.39 23.24
N LEU A 482 -15.11 -16.42 22.43
CA LEU A 482 -15.00 -16.31 20.97
C LEU A 482 -16.35 -16.43 20.26
N ASP A 483 -17.43 -16.78 20.99
CA ASP A 483 -18.79 -16.88 20.43
C ASP A 483 -19.42 -15.53 20.14
N LEU A 484 -18.98 -14.48 20.84
CA LEU A 484 -19.49 -13.12 20.68
C LEU A 484 -18.42 -12.24 20.04
N PRO A 485 -18.78 -11.26 19.18
CA PRO A 485 -17.84 -10.29 18.65
C PRO A 485 -17.16 -9.48 19.79
N PRO A 486 -15.98 -8.88 19.56
CA PRO A 486 -15.38 -8.00 20.56
C PRO A 486 -16.27 -6.78 20.80
N GLU A 487 -16.37 -6.34 22.06
CA GLU A 487 -17.14 -5.14 22.44
C GLU A 487 -16.61 -3.87 21.75
N LYS A 488 -15.30 -3.82 21.52
CA LYS A 488 -14.61 -2.73 20.84
C LYS A 488 -13.45 -3.29 20.01
N VAL A 489 -13.22 -2.71 18.85
CA VAL A 489 -12.01 -2.95 18.03
C VAL A 489 -11.05 -1.78 18.24
N GLU A 490 -9.84 -2.08 18.68
CA GLU A 490 -8.78 -1.07 18.86
C GLU A 490 -8.17 -0.69 17.51
N LYS A 491 -7.98 0.61 17.29
CA LYS A 491 -7.35 1.13 16.06
C LYS A 491 -5.86 1.33 16.26
N ASP A 492 -5.08 0.99 15.24
CA ASP A 492 -3.64 1.23 15.23
C ASP A 492 -3.30 2.73 15.11
N VAL A 493 -2.09 3.11 15.53
CA VAL A 493 -1.56 4.48 15.48
C VAL A 493 -1.37 4.99 14.05
N PHE A 494 -1.42 6.31 13.82
CA PHE A 494 -1.65 6.94 12.50
C PHE A 494 -0.45 7.11 11.54
#